data_AF-A0A428QVH2-F1
#
_entry.id   AF-A0A428QVH2-F1
#
_cell.length_a   1.000
_cell.length_b   1.000
_cell.length_c   1.000
_cell.angle_alpha   90.00
_cell.angle_beta   90.00
_cell.angle_gamma   90.00
#
_symmetry.space_group_name_H-M   'P 1'
#
loop_
_entity.id
_entity.type
_entity.pdbx_description
1 polymer ?
#
loop_
_entity_poly.entity_id
_entity_poly.type
_entity_poly.pdbx_seq_one_letter_code
_entity_poly.pdbx_strand_id
1 'polypeptide(L)'
;MNINPTNLVVLRSRSLNLIDWAQSGATVTTLAPEADGTWDVNEETTDEDTRLIYTKYTGPPRRNMPKGSGPATFDAWNVFPGWHAAFPKATELAEVFALGRTMWMVLTQTVSGFDEVKHPDDVRVTWDDEHNIPIHWIEIIERCMERDPNERPSMQDLLQFWKKEWIAREF
;
A
#
# COMPACT_ATOMS: atom_id res chain seq x y z
N MET A 1 -2.15 -0.58 10.02
CA MET A 1 -1.97 -0.30 8.59
C MET A 1 -2.89 -1.22 7.83
N ASN A 2 -3.90 -0.66 7.17
CA ASN A 2 -4.92 -1.44 6.48
C ASN A 2 -5.68 -0.56 5.47
N ILE A 3 -4.97 0.13 4.58
CA ILE A 3 -5.61 0.93 3.53
C ILE A 3 -6.13 -0.03 2.46
N ASN A 4 -7.44 -0.05 2.27
CA ASN A 4 -8.15 -0.80 1.25
C ASN A 4 -9.54 -0.17 1.02
N PRO A 5 -10.23 -0.47 -0.09
CA PRO A 5 -11.54 0.11 -0.37
C PRO A 5 -12.60 -0.15 0.71
N THR A 6 -12.58 -1.32 1.38
CA THR A 6 -13.58 -1.66 2.42
C THR A 6 -13.46 -0.83 3.69
N ASN A 7 -12.31 -0.19 3.89
CA ASN A 7 -12.04 0.71 5.01
C ASN A 7 -12.28 2.19 4.68
N LEU A 8 -12.84 2.49 3.51
CA LEU A 8 -13.23 3.85 3.13
C LEU A 8 -14.75 4.01 3.23
N VAL A 9 -15.21 4.82 4.19
CA VAL A 9 -16.64 5.08 4.41
C VAL A 9 -17.02 6.42 3.80
N VAL A 10 -17.95 6.40 2.85
CA VAL A 10 -18.54 7.61 2.27
C VAL A 10 -19.66 8.12 3.16
N LEU A 11 -19.52 9.34 3.66
CA LEU A 11 -20.54 10.01 4.46
C LEU A 11 -21.56 10.73 3.58
N ARG A 12 -22.73 11.06 4.16
CA ARG A 12 -23.80 11.81 3.46
C ARG A 12 -23.30 13.16 2.91
N SER A 13 -22.32 13.78 3.56
CA SER A 13 -21.64 15.01 3.12
C SER A 13 -20.76 14.83 1.87
N ARG A 14 -20.68 13.62 1.30
CA ARG A 14 -19.71 13.25 0.25
C ARG A 14 -18.25 13.38 0.69
N SER A 15 -18.00 13.42 1.99
CA SER A 15 -16.66 13.26 2.56
C SER A 15 -16.36 11.77 2.77
N LEU A 16 -15.07 11.43 2.78
CA LEU A 16 -14.59 10.07 2.93
C LEU A 16 -13.81 9.95 4.24
N ASN A 17 -14.14 8.95 5.05
CA ASN A 17 -13.43 8.63 6.28
C ASN A 17 -12.68 7.30 6.12
N LEU A 18 -11.40 7.28 6.48
CA LEU A 18 -10.62 6.05 6.65
C LEU A 18 -10.90 5.47 8.05
N ILE A 19 -11.37 4.23 8.10
CA ILE A 19 -11.59 3.46 9.34
C ILE A 19 -10.57 2.32 9.46
N ASP A 20 -10.51 1.67 10.63
CA ASP A 20 -9.67 0.48 10.88
C ASP A 20 -8.17 0.62 10.53
N TRP A 21 -7.68 1.87 10.44
CA TRP A 21 -6.30 2.19 10.11
C TRP A 21 -5.30 1.61 11.12
N ALA A 22 -5.71 1.46 12.39
CA ALA A 22 -4.89 0.91 13.47
C ALA A 22 -4.86 -0.63 13.52
N GLN A 23 -5.70 -1.32 12.74
CA GLN A 23 -5.74 -2.79 12.79
C GLN A 23 -4.49 -3.42 12.14
N SER A 24 -4.18 -4.63 12.61
CA SER A 24 -3.00 -5.43 12.28
C SER A 24 -3.23 -6.46 11.17
N GLY A 25 -4.42 -6.48 10.55
CA GLY A 25 -4.72 -7.31 9.39
C GLY A 25 -4.46 -6.53 8.11
N ALA A 26 -3.48 -6.95 7.32
CA ALA A 26 -3.30 -6.42 5.98
C ALA A 26 -4.15 -7.22 5.00
N THR A 27 -4.82 -6.53 4.08
CA THR A 27 -5.57 -7.20 3.02
C THR A 27 -4.58 -7.67 1.95
N VAL A 28 -4.58 -8.96 1.60
CA VAL A 28 -3.62 -9.54 0.63
C VAL A 28 -3.61 -8.79 -0.72
N THR A 29 -4.73 -8.20 -1.12
CA THR A 29 -4.87 -7.48 -2.39
C THR A 29 -4.23 -6.09 -2.40
N THR A 30 -4.03 -5.49 -1.23
CA THR A 30 -3.46 -4.13 -1.09
C THR A 30 -2.16 -4.10 -0.30
N LEU A 31 -1.76 -5.22 0.33
CA LEU A 31 -0.49 -5.34 1.02
C LEU A 31 0.68 -5.11 0.06
N ALA A 32 1.67 -4.31 0.48
CA ALA A 32 2.89 -4.13 -0.31
C ALA A 32 3.69 -5.45 -0.35
N PRO A 33 4.25 -5.86 -1.50
CA PRO A 33 4.92 -7.16 -1.63
C PRO A 33 6.07 -7.37 -0.63
N GLU A 34 6.82 -6.31 -0.31
CA GLU A 34 7.92 -6.37 0.66
C GLU A 34 7.44 -6.53 2.12
N ALA A 35 6.16 -6.27 2.39
CA ALA A 35 5.54 -6.38 3.70
C ALA A 35 4.88 -7.77 3.95
N ASP A 36 5.10 -8.74 3.05
CA ASP A 36 4.59 -10.13 3.12
C ASP A 36 5.09 -10.96 4.33
N GLY A 37 5.93 -10.37 5.17
CA GLY A 37 6.52 -11.05 6.31
C GLY A 37 7.64 -12.02 5.93
N THR A 38 8.28 -11.89 4.76
CA THR A 38 9.49 -12.65 4.36
C THR A 38 10.75 -11.79 4.19
N TRP A 39 10.63 -10.46 4.30
CA TRP A 39 11.75 -9.52 4.22
C TRP A 39 12.09 -8.89 5.57
N ASP A 40 13.37 -8.61 5.76
CA ASP A 40 13.86 -7.65 6.74
C ASP A 40 14.18 -6.34 6.02
N VAL A 41 14.11 -5.24 6.75
CA VAL A 41 14.42 -3.90 6.23
C VAL A 41 15.52 -3.27 7.05
N ASN A 42 16.40 -2.54 6.37
CA ASN A 42 17.38 -1.64 6.96
C ASN A 42 17.38 -0.32 6.18
N GLU A 43 18.03 0.69 6.73
CA GLU A 43 18.19 2.01 6.13
C GLU A 43 19.68 2.28 5.89
N GLU A 44 20.03 2.77 4.70
CA GLU A 44 21.35 3.27 4.36
C GLU A 44 21.26 4.77 4.08
N THR A 45 22.05 5.56 4.81
CA THR A 45 22.13 7.01 4.58
C THR A 45 23.02 7.29 3.38
N THR A 46 22.47 7.96 2.38
CA THR A 46 23.20 8.53 1.24
C THR A 46 23.38 10.03 1.43
N ASP A 47 24.16 10.67 0.57
CA ASP A 47 24.42 12.11 0.64
C ASP A 47 23.15 12.97 0.46
N GLU A 48 22.10 12.42 -0.16
CA GLU A 48 20.87 13.16 -0.51
C GLU A 48 19.64 12.69 0.27
N ASP A 49 19.55 11.40 0.63
CA ASP A 49 18.41 10.83 1.36
C ASP A 49 18.76 9.48 2.05
N THR A 50 17.83 8.91 2.80
CA THR A 50 17.91 7.57 3.37
C THR A 50 17.27 6.55 2.43
N ARG A 51 18.01 5.53 2.01
CA ARG A 51 17.53 4.46 1.14
C ARG A 51 17.15 3.23 1.96
N LEU A 52 16.02 2.59 1.63
CA LEU A 52 15.61 1.33 2.23
C LEU A 52 16.28 0.16 1.51
N ILE A 53 16.83 -0.76 2.30
CA ILE A 53 17.45 -2.00 1.83
C ILE A 53 16.66 -3.17 2.40
N TYR A 54 16.08 -3.95 1.51
CA TYR A 54 15.34 -5.16 1.86
C TYR A 54 16.20 -6.40 1.64
N THR A 55 16.30 -7.24 2.66
CA THR A 55 17.00 -8.52 2.59
C THR A 55 16.04 -9.65 2.94
N LYS A 56 16.15 -10.77 2.22
CA LYS A 56 15.27 -11.90 2.46
C LYS A 56 15.60 -12.54 3.81
N TYR A 57 14.60 -12.69 4.67
CA TYR A 57 14.76 -13.32 5.97
C TYR A 57 15.10 -14.81 5.80
N THR A 58 16.16 -15.26 6.48
CA THR A 58 16.67 -16.65 6.39
C THR A 58 16.66 -17.39 7.74
N GLY A 59 16.08 -16.78 8.77
CA GLY A 59 16.00 -17.36 10.10
C GLY A 59 14.84 -18.36 10.28
N PRO A 60 14.63 -18.84 11.52
CA PRO A 60 13.52 -19.74 11.87
C PRO A 60 12.14 -19.12 11.60
N PRO A 61 11.07 -19.91 11.41
CA PRO A 61 9.73 -19.38 11.23
C PRO A 61 9.34 -18.34 12.29
N ARG A 62 8.99 -17.14 11.84
CA ARG A 62 8.67 -15.99 12.71
C ARG A 62 7.17 -15.88 12.94
N ARG A 63 6.78 -15.49 14.15
CA ARG A 63 5.39 -15.26 14.53
C ARG A 63 5.26 -14.17 15.59
N ASN A 64 4.45 -13.15 15.31
CA ASN A 64 4.01 -12.14 16.28
C ASN A 64 2.48 -11.96 16.28
N MET A 65 1.76 -12.71 15.46
CA MET A 65 0.30 -12.77 15.42
C MET A 65 -0.24 -14.04 16.12
N PRO A 66 -1.48 -14.01 16.66
CA PRO A 66 -2.12 -15.16 17.27
C PRO A 66 -2.08 -16.43 16.40
N LYS A 67 -2.10 -17.61 17.03
CA LYS A 67 -2.22 -18.87 16.28
C LYS A 67 -3.58 -18.93 15.59
N GLY A 68 -3.60 -19.38 14.34
CA GLY A 68 -4.84 -19.51 13.55
C GLY A 68 -5.20 -18.29 12.71
N SER A 69 -4.39 -17.23 12.67
CA SER A 69 -4.64 -16.03 11.85
C SER A 69 -4.66 -16.28 10.34
N GLY A 70 -4.16 -17.43 9.88
CA GLY A 70 -4.10 -17.82 8.47
C GLY A 70 -2.81 -18.59 8.14
N PRO A 71 -2.74 -19.19 6.95
CA PRO A 71 -1.59 -19.99 6.52
C PRO A 71 -0.46 -19.16 5.91
N ALA A 72 -0.69 -17.90 5.51
CA ALA A 72 0.33 -17.08 4.87
C ALA A 72 1.34 -16.52 5.88
N THR A 73 2.51 -16.12 5.39
CA THR A 73 3.58 -15.55 6.24
C THR A 73 3.16 -14.23 6.88
N PHE A 74 2.48 -13.35 6.14
CA PHE A 74 1.93 -12.09 6.65
C PHE A 74 0.80 -12.30 7.67
N ASP A 75 0.11 -13.45 7.66
CA ASP A 75 -0.87 -13.80 8.69
C ASP A 75 -0.19 -14.16 10.02
N ALA A 76 1.03 -14.71 9.96
CA ALA A 76 1.82 -15.10 11.13
C ALA A 76 2.71 -13.95 11.65
N TRP A 77 3.20 -13.11 10.74
CA TRP A 77 4.18 -12.06 11.01
C TRP A 77 3.76 -10.73 10.41
N ASN A 78 3.24 -9.86 11.26
CA ASN A 78 2.95 -8.49 10.92
C ASN A 78 4.22 -7.63 11.06
N VAL A 79 4.76 -7.13 9.95
CA VAL A 79 5.98 -6.31 9.93
C VAL A 79 5.78 -4.91 10.51
N PHE A 80 4.55 -4.42 10.45
CA PHE A 80 4.21 -3.01 10.63
C PHE A 80 4.51 -2.43 12.02
N PRO A 81 4.27 -3.11 13.15
CA PRO A 81 4.65 -2.58 14.45
C PRO A 81 6.16 -2.36 14.58
N GLY A 82 6.97 -3.27 14.03
CA GLY A 82 8.43 -3.16 14.06
C GLY A 82 8.94 -2.06 13.13
N TRP A 83 8.42 -2.03 11.89
CA TRP A 83 8.77 -0.99 10.92
C TRP A 83 8.36 0.39 11.39
N HIS A 84 7.16 0.56 11.95
CA HIS A 84 6.72 1.87 12.42
C HIS A 84 7.64 2.45 13.50
N ALA A 85 8.17 1.59 14.37
CA ALA A 85 9.07 2.00 15.45
C ALA A 85 10.51 2.26 14.99
N ALA A 86 11.03 1.44 14.07
CA ALA A 86 12.46 1.45 13.70
C ALA A 86 12.76 2.03 12.31
N PHE A 87 11.81 1.93 11.38
CA PHE A 87 11.94 2.24 9.94
C PHE A 87 10.67 2.93 9.41
N PRO A 88 10.33 4.14 9.89
CA PRO A 88 9.07 4.80 9.56
C PRO A 88 8.91 5.04 8.05
N LYS A 89 10.00 5.20 7.30
CA LYS A 89 9.96 5.31 5.82
C LYS A 89 9.46 4.01 5.17
N ALA A 90 9.86 2.84 5.67
CA ALA A 90 9.36 1.55 5.18
C ALA A 90 7.85 1.40 5.39
N THR A 91 7.36 1.87 6.54
CA THR A 91 5.93 1.95 6.86
C THR A 91 5.19 2.84 5.86
N GLU A 92 5.67 4.07 5.67
CA GLU A 92 5.05 5.03 4.78
C GLU A 92 4.95 4.50 3.35
N LEU A 93 6.05 3.99 2.79
CA LEU A 93 6.08 3.53 1.41
C LEU A 93 5.24 2.26 1.17
N ALA A 94 5.10 1.40 2.19
CA ALA A 94 4.16 0.28 2.13
C ALA A 94 2.70 0.75 2.16
N GLU A 95 2.37 1.80 2.92
CA GLU A 95 1.03 2.40 2.93
C GLU A 95 0.75 3.19 1.64
N VAL A 96 1.75 3.83 1.03
CA VAL A 96 1.66 4.44 -0.31
C VAL A 96 1.27 3.40 -1.35
N PHE A 97 1.90 2.22 -1.33
CA PHE A 97 1.52 1.12 -2.22
C PHE A 97 0.07 0.70 -2.01
N ALA A 98 -0.35 0.50 -0.76
CA ALA A 98 -1.71 0.13 -0.43
C ALA A 98 -2.73 1.19 -0.87
N LEU A 99 -2.38 2.48 -0.75
CA LEU A 99 -3.17 3.58 -1.28
C LEU A 99 -3.26 3.52 -2.80
N GLY A 100 -2.15 3.32 -3.51
CA GLY A 100 -2.13 3.16 -4.96
C GLY A 100 -3.06 2.04 -5.44
N ARG A 101 -2.95 0.85 -4.82
CA ARG A 101 -3.85 -0.28 -5.07
C ARG A 101 -5.31 0.08 -4.84
N THR A 102 -5.59 0.73 -3.72
CA THR A 102 -6.94 1.16 -3.36
C THR A 102 -7.51 2.14 -4.39
N MET A 103 -6.73 3.12 -4.83
CA MET A 103 -7.16 4.10 -5.83
C MET A 103 -7.40 3.45 -7.19
N TRP A 104 -6.52 2.55 -7.63
CA TRP A 104 -6.73 1.77 -8.84
C TRP A 104 -8.04 0.97 -8.78
N MET A 105 -8.29 0.23 -7.68
CA MET A 105 -9.53 -0.54 -7.50
C MET A 105 -10.76 0.35 -7.54
N VAL A 106 -10.72 1.54 -6.93
CA VAL A 106 -11.85 2.47 -6.93
C VAL A 106 -12.10 3.06 -8.33
N LEU A 107 -11.05 3.50 -9.03
CA LEU A 107 -11.17 4.16 -10.32
C LEU A 107 -11.61 3.21 -11.43
N THR A 108 -11.14 1.96 -11.39
CA THR A 108 -11.50 0.91 -12.35
C THR A 108 -12.73 0.11 -11.92
N GLN A 109 -13.29 0.41 -10.75
CA GLN A 109 -14.37 -0.36 -10.12
C GLN A 109 -14.04 -1.87 -9.95
N THR A 110 -12.75 -2.20 -9.85
CA THR A 110 -12.28 -3.58 -9.65
C THR A 110 -12.43 -3.96 -8.17
N VAL A 111 -13.62 -4.43 -7.80
CA VAL A 111 -13.97 -4.84 -6.42
C VAL A 111 -14.24 -6.34 -6.27
N SER A 112 -14.07 -7.12 -7.35
CA SER A 112 -14.29 -8.58 -7.37
C SER A 112 -13.19 -9.30 -8.16
N GLY A 113 -13.16 -10.63 -8.11
CA GLY A 113 -12.17 -11.44 -8.83
C GLY A 113 -10.85 -11.65 -8.08
N PHE A 114 -10.84 -11.39 -6.76
CA PHE A 114 -9.66 -11.58 -5.92
C PHE A 114 -9.68 -12.88 -5.09
N ASP A 115 -10.69 -13.73 -5.27
CA ASP A 115 -10.85 -14.96 -4.48
C ASP A 115 -9.67 -15.94 -4.65
N GLU A 116 -8.95 -15.84 -5.78
CA GLU A 116 -7.79 -16.66 -6.10
C GLU A 116 -6.45 -16.03 -5.69
N VAL A 117 -6.44 -14.77 -5.24
CA VAL A 117 -5.22 -14.05 -4.83
C VAL A 117 -4.72 -14.63 -3.51
N LYS A 118 -3.52 -15.21 -3.52
CA LYS A 118 -2.88 -15.79 -2.33
C LYS A 118 -1.68 -14.99 -1.86
N HIS A 119 -1.10 -14.19 -2.75
CA HIS A 119 0.02 -13.31 -2.50
C HIS A 119 -0.22 -11.94 -3.16
N PRO A 120 0.31 -10.83 -2.61
CA PRO A 120 0.19 -9.52 -3.25
C PRO A 120 0.67 -9.45 -4.70
N ASP A 121 1.71 -10.22 -5.03
CA ASP A 121 2.23 -10.34 -6.40
C ASP A 121 1.25 -11.01 -7.39
N ASP A 122 0.25 -11.74 -6.90
CA ASP A 122 -0.75 -12.39 -7.76
C ASP A 122 -1.75 -11.37 -8.35
N VAL A 123 -1.82 -10.17 -7.77
CA VAL A 123 -2.79 -9.14 -8.18
C VAL A 123 -2.32 -8.45 -9.45
N ARG A 124 -3.07 -8.63 -10.54
CA ARG A 124 -2.79 -7.95 -11.82
C ARG A 124 -3.44 -6.57 -11.86
N VAL A 125 -2.63 -5.53 -12.01
CA VAL A 125 -3.11 -4.16 -12.30
C VAL A 125 -3.35 -4.05 -13.80
N THR A 126 -4.55 -3.64 -14.19
CA THR A 126 -4.88 -3.32 -15.58
C THR A 126 -5.71 -2.05 -15.61
N TRP A 127 -5.46 -1.20 -16.59
CA TRP A 127 -6.27 -0.02 -16.88
C TRP A 127 -7.02 -0.23 -18.19
N ASP A 128 -8.25 0.24 -18.22
CA ASP A 128 -9.08 0.31 -19.41
C ASP A 128 -9.46 1.76 -19.71
N ASP A 129 -9.90 1.99 -20.95
CA ASP A 129 -10.37 3.32 -21.39
C ASP A 129 -11.83 3.58 -20.99
N GLU A 130 -12.53 2.63 -20.34
CA GLU A 130 -13.97 2.73 -20.08
C GLU A 130 -14.30 3.88 -19.12
N HIS A 131 -13.39 4.17 -18.20
CA HIS A 131 -13.59 5.11 -17.12
C HIS A 131 -13.08 6.54 -17.41
N ASN A 132 -12.47 6.77 -18.59
CA ASN A 132 -11.89 8.07 -19.00
C ASN A 132 -11.01 8.70 -17.91
N ILE A 133 -10.20 7.89 -17.24
CA ILE A 133 -9.35 8.33 -16.14
C ILE A 133 -8.22 9.20 -16.73
N PRO A 134 -7.94 10.40 -16.17
CA PRO A 134 -6.84 11.22 -16.66
C PRO A 134 -5.50 10.48 -16.60
N ILE A 135 -4.69 10.58 -17.66
CA ILE A 135 -3.44 9.82 -17.78
C ILE A 135 -2.45 10.11 -16.64
N HIS A 136 -2.35 11.36 -16.20
CA HIS A 136 -1.48 11.75 -15.10
C HIS A 136 -1.94 11.18 -13.75
N TRP A 137 -3.22 10.83 -13.59
CA TRP A 137 -3.71 10.11 -12.42
C TRP A 137 -3.28 8.64 -12.46
N ILE A 138 -3.36 8.02 -13.64
CA ILE A 138 -2.87 6.65 -13.85
C ILE A 138 -1.37 6.61 -13.52
N GLU A 139 -0.58 7.51 -14.09
CA GLU A 139 0.87 7.58 -13.89
C GLU A 139 1.25 7.72 -12.41
N ILE A 140 0.61 8.63 -11.65
CA ILE A 140 0.94 8.79 -10.22
C ILE A 140 0.52 7.56 -9.39
N ILE A 141 -0.60 6.91 -9.74
CA ILE A 141 -1.08 5.71 -9.04
C ILE A 141 -0.17 4.52 -9.34
N GLU A 142 0.28 4.34 -10.58
CA GLU A 142 1.27 3.32 -10.94
C GLU A 142 2.59 3.54 -10.21
N ARG A 143 3.04 4.80 -10.09
CA ARG A 143 4.24 5.14 -9.30
C ARG A 143 4.09 4.79 -7.81
N CYS A 144 2.91 4.94 -7.22
CA CYS A 144 2.66 4.46 -5.86
C CYS A 144 2.87 2.94 -5.73
N MET A 145 2.64 2.19 -6.80
CA MET A 145 2.70 0.73 -6.84
C MET A 145 4.05 0.19 -7.37
N GLU A 146 5.07 1.04 -7.47
CA GLU A 146 6.40 0.60 -7.89
C GLU A 146 6.94 -0.54 -7.04
N ARG A 147 7.64 -1.46 -7.70
CA ARG A 147 8.15 -2.67 -7.04
C ARG A 147 9.27 -2.35 -6.04
N ASP A 148 10.16 -1.43 -6.40
CA ASP A 148 11.15 -0.90 -5.46
C ASP A 148 10.47 0.20 -4.61
N PRO A 149 10.35 0.03 -3.28
CA PRO A 149 9.75 1.05 -2.43
C PRO A 149 10.43 2.42 -2.56
N ASN A 150 11.71 2.48 -2.88
CA ASN A 150 12.46 3.74 -3.01
C ASN A 150 12.05 4.58 -4.23
N GLU A 151 11.39 3.98 -5.23
CA GLU A 151 10.90 4.67 -6.43
C GLU A 151 9.48 5.24 -6.26
N ARG A 152 8.82 4.88 -5.15
CA ARG A 152 7.47 5.36 -4.81
C ARG A 152 7.54 6.81 -4.34
N PRO A 153 6.53 7.65 -4.68
CA PRO A 153 6.42 9.00 -4.12
C PRO A 153 6.20 8.95 -2.60
N SER A 154 6.63 10.00 -1.90
CA SER A 154 6.24 10.17 -0.50
C SER A 154 4.75 10.50 -0.37
N MET A 155 4.18 10.29 0.82
CA MET A 155 2.82 10.76 1.11
C MET A 155 2.69 12.27 0.95
N GLN A 156 3.76 13.03 1.23
CA GLN A 156 3.77 14.47 1.03
C GLN A 156 3.67 14.84 -0.46
N ASP A 157 4.38 14.14 -1.34
CA ASP A 157 4.31 14.35 -2.79
C ASP A 157 2.90 14.08 -3.32
N LEU A 158 2.27 13.00 -2.86
CA LEU A 158 0.90 12.66 -3.20
C LEU A 158 -0.09 13.73 -2.73
N LEU A 159 0.04 14.23 -1.50
CA LEU A 159 -0.80 15.31 -1.00
C LEU A 159 -0.68 16.57 -1.87
N GLN A 160 0.53 16.90 -2.34
CA GLN A 160 0.73 18.05 -3.22
C GLN A 160 0.12 17.82 -4.60
N PHE A 161 0.27 16.62 -5.16
CA PHE A 161 -0.36 16.25 -6.42
C PHE A 161 -1.89 16.41 -6.34
N TRP A 162 -2.54 15.74 -5.38
CA TRP A 162 -3.99 15.75 -5.27
C TRP A 162 -4.58 17.12 -4.92
N LYS A 163 -3.86 17.95 -4.15
CA LYS A 163 -4.26 19.34 -3.91
C LYS A 163 -4.27 20.16 -5.19
N LYS A 164 -3.28 20.00 -6.07
CA LYS A 164 -3.25 20.69 -7.36
C LYS A 164 -4.41 20.25 -8.25
N GLU A 165 -4.68 18.94 -8.32
CA GLU A 165 -5.80 18.38 -9.07
C GLU A 165 -7.16 18.86 -8.57
N TRP A 166 -7.32 18.97 -7.24
CA TRP A 166 -8.53 19.50 -6.63
C TRP A 166 -8.76 20.96 -7.04
N ILE A 167 -7.74 21.80 -6.89
CA ILE A 167 -7.82 23.23 -7.23
C ILE A 167 -8.10 23.41 -8.73
N ALA A 168 -7.42 22.66 -9.60
CA ALA A 168 -7.58 22.77 -11.04
C ALA A 168 -8.99 22.39 -11.54
N ARG A 169 -9.81 21.72 -10.71
CA ARG A 169 -11.18 21.33 -11.03
C ARG A 169 -12.24 22.27 -10.45
N GLU A 170 -11.87 23.18 -9.55
CA GLU A 170 -12.78 24.19 -8.98
C GLU A 170 -12.80 25.50 -9.80
N PHE A 171 -11.94 25.64 -10.81
CA PHE A 171 -11.87 26.76 -11.75
C PHE A 171 -12.05 26.28 -13.20
#